data_AF-A0A1G3CHK8-F1
#
_entry.id   AF-A0A1G3CHK8-F1
#
_cell.length_a   1.000
_cell.length_b   1.000
_cell.length_c   1.000
_cell.angle_alpha   90.00
_cell.angle_beta   90.00
_cell.angle_gamma   90.00
#
_symmetry.space_group_name_H-M   'P 1'
#
loop_
_entity.id
_entity.type
_entity.pdbx_description
1 polymer ?
#
loop_
_entity_poly.entity_id
_entity_poly.type
_entity_poly.pdbx_seq_one_letter_code
_entity_poly.pdbx_strand_id
1 'polypeptide(L)'
;MVVCYVERRAVLQVTAQSITGDFDAAPLRRVLWMLKNNLVHVIVSDAHSPIARPPILSKAVKVVSDMLGEEVAMKMVLEHPRIILEGLPFHIYY
;
A
#
# COMPACT_ATOMS: atom_id res chain seq x y z
N MET A 1 4.20 -16.51 3.02
CA MET A 1 4.28 -16.53 1.54
C MET A 1 4.65 -15.18 0.94
N VAL A 2 4.03 -14.04 1.32
CA VAL A 2 4.41 -12.73 0.74
C VAL A 2 5.83 -12.25 1.11
N VAL A 3 6.31 -12.57 2.31
CA VAL A 3 7.66 -12.20 2.79
C VAL A 3 8.76 -12.64 1.82
N CYS A 4 8.72 -13.90 1.36
CA CYS A 4 9.77 -14.46 0.51
C CYS A 4 9.89 -13.78 -0.86
N TYR A 5 8.82 -13.10 -1.32
CA TYR A 5 8.85 -12.30 -2.54
C TYR A 5 9.51 -10.94 -2.30
N VAL A 6 9.22 -10.28 -1.18
CA VAL A 6 9.88 -9.01 -0.84
C VAL A 6 11.38 -9.24 -0.62
N GLU A 7 11.78 -10.34 0.01
CA GLU A 7 13.19 -10.73 0.17
C GLU A 7 13.90 -10.90 -1.19
N ARG A 8 13.15 -11.33 -2.20
CA ARG A 8 13.57 -11.45 -3.61
C ARG A 8 13.34 -10.16 -4.41
N ARG A 9 13.15 -9.03 -3.73
CA ARG A 9 12.98 -7.69 -4.30
C ARG A 9 11.71 -7.52 -5.15
N ALA A 10 10.66 -8.29 -4.88
CA ALA A 10 9.36 -8.05 -5.49
C ALA A 10 8.67 -6.85 -4.81
N VAL A 11 8.17 -5.92 -5.64
CA VAL A 11 7.34 -4.81 -5.19
C VAL A 11 5.95 -5.32 -4.86
N LEU A 12 5.44 -4.97 -3.68
CA LEU A 12 4.10 -5.34 -3.23
C LEU A 12 3.17 -4.13 -3.18
N GLN A 13 2.00 -4.35 -3.76
CA GLN A 13 0.87 -3.43 -3.77
C GLN A 13 -0.23 -3.93 -2.84
N VAL A 14 -0.95 -3.01 -2.18
CA VAL A 14 -2.19 -3.32 -1.46
C VAL A 14 -3.31 -2.34 -1.82
N THR A 15 -4.55 -2.81 -1.67
CA THR A 15 -5.75 -2.02 -1.94
C THR A 15 -6.11 -1.14 -0.75
N ALA A 16 -6.43 0.14 -1.00
CA ALA A 16 -6.78 1.15 0.01
C ALA A 16 -7.95 0.70 0.90
N GLN A 17 -8.98 0.09 0.31
CA GLN A 17 -10.14 -0.45 1.03
C GLN A 17 -9.78 -1.59 2.01
N SER A 18 -8.67 -2.31 1.77
CA SER A 18 -8.15 -3.28 2.75
C SER A 18 -7.58 -2.59 3.99
N ILE A 19 -7.02 -1.38 3.85
CA ILE A 19 -6.42 -0.59 4.95
C ILE A 19 -7.48 0.11 5.78
N THR A 20 -8.54 0.60 5.14
CA THR A 20 -9.65 1.31 5.79
C THR A 20 -10.68 0.38 6.41
N GLY A 21 -10.64 -0.92 6.06
CA GLY A 21 -11.58 -1.92 6.57
C GLY A 21 -12.91 -1.97 5.82
N ASP A 22 -12.99 -1.40 4.61
CA ASP A 22 -14.22 -1.36 3.81
C ASP A 22 -14.60 -2.72 3.20
N PHE A 23 -13.67 -3.69 3.15
CA PHE A 23 -13.95 -5.07 2.72
C PHE A 23 -14.45 -5.96 3.87
N ASP A 24 -13.51 -6.41 4.71
CA ASP A 24 -13.74 -7.36 5.81
C ASP A 24 -12.61 -7.23 6.85
N ALA A 25 -12.83 -7.80 8.04
CA ALA A 25 -11.85 -7.77 9.14
C ALA A 25 -10.55 -8.55 8.82
N ALA A 26 -10.61 -9.59 7.99
CA ALA A 26 -9.44 -10.40 7.67
C ALA A 26 -8.41 -9.68 6.77
N PRO A 27 -8.81 -9.04 5.64
CA PRO A 27 -7.94 -8.14 4.86
C PRO A 27 -7.30 -7.04 5.70
N LEU A 28 -8.08 -6.41 6.59
CA LEU A 28 -7.59 -5.36 7.48
C LEU A 28 -6.46 -5.84 8.39
N ARG A 29 -6.69 -6.93 9.13
CA ARG A 29 -5.65 -7.50 10.01
C ARG A 29 -4.37 -7.84 9.25
N ARG A 30 -4.51 -8.41 8.05
CA ARG A 30 -3.36 -8.81 7.23
C ARG A 30 -2.59 -7.59 6.72
N VAL A 31 -3.27 -6.58 6.17
CA VAL A 31 -2.57 -5.41 5.61
C VAL A 31 -1.87 -4.59 6.68
N LEU A 32 -2.47 -4.46 7.87
CA LEU A 32 -1.84 -3.78 9.00
C LEU A 32 -0.59 -4.51 9.47
N TRP A 33 -0.61 -5.85 9.51
CA TRP A 33 0.59 -6.64 9.79
C TRP A 33 1.66 -6.43 8.71
N MET A 34 1.29 -6.45 7.43
CA MET A 34 2.24 -6.24 6.34
C MET A 34 2.88 -4.85 6.36
N LEU A 35 2.09 -3.80 6.63
CA LEU A 35 2.56 -2.43 6.78
C LEU A 35 3.54 -2.29 7.95
N LYS A 36 3.22 -2.86 9.12
CA LYS A 36 4.10 -2.85 10.29
C LYS A 36 5.43 -3.58 10.08
N ASN A 37 5.48 -4.51 9.14
CA ASN A 37 6.68 -5.29 8.79
C ASN A 37 7.36 -4.78 7.52
N ASN A 38 7.08 -3.54 7.07
CA ASN A 38 7.69 -2.92 5.89
C ASN A 38 7.52 -3.74 4.59
N LEU A 39 6.45 -4.53 4.47
CA LEU A 39 6.25 -5.40 3.30
C LEU A 39 5.48 -4.71 2.17
N VAL A 40 4.81 -3.58 2.45
CA VAL A 40 3.98 -2.86 1.47
C VAL A 40 4.77 -1.71 0.88
N HIS A 41 4.71 -1.56 -0.45
CA HIS A 41 5.43 -0.52 -1.17
C HIS A 41 4.46 0.44 -1.87
N VAL A 42 3.32 -0.05 -2.34
CA VAL A 42 2.37 0.77 -3.08
C VAL A 42 0.96 0.61 -2.51
N ILE A 43 0.25 1.72 -2.34
CA ILE A 43 -1.18 1.72 -2.02
C ILE A 43 -1.94 2.15 -3.28
N VAL A 44 -2.92 1.35 -3.70
CA VAL A 44 -3.80 1.68 -4.84
C VAL A 44 -5.27 1.61 -4.45
N SER A 45 -6.13 2.28 -5.20
CA SER A 45 -7.58 2.18 -4.98
C SER A 45 -8.15 0.84 -5.46
N ASP A 46 -7.54 0.27 -6.51
CA ASP A 46 -8.10 -0.84 -7.27
C ASP A 46 -9.58 -0.55 -7.65
N ALA A 47 -9.80 0.66 -8.15
CA ALA A 47 -11.13 1.20 -8.39
C ALA A 47 -11.84 0.51 -9.55
N HIS A 48 -13.15 0.30 -9.38
CA HIS A 48 -14.02 -0.36 -10.37
C HIS A 48 -15.33 0.39 -10.61
N SER A 49 -15.69 1.36 -9.75
CA SER A 49 -16.91 2.17 -9.89
C SER A 49 -16.84 3.42 -9.01
N PRO A 50 -17.59 4.49 -9.31
CA PRO A 50 -17.62 5.69 -8.46
C PRO A 50 -18.29 5.47 -7.09
N ILE A 51 -18.97 4.34 -6.86
CA ILE A 51 -19.78 4.09 -5.66
C ILE A 51 -19.21 2.93 -4.83
N ALA A 52 -19.13 1.71 -5.41
CA ALA A 52 -18.75 0.52 -4.65
C ALA A 52 -17.23 0.43 -4.40
N ARG A 53 -16.41 0.85 -5.37
CA ARG A 53 -14.95 0.81 -5.31
C ARG A 53 -14.37 2.09 -5.93
N PRO A 54 -14.54 3.24 -5.26
CA PRO A 54 -14.16 4.54 -5.80
C PRO A 54 -12.63 4.71 -5.81
N PRO A 55 -12.08 5.57 -6.68
CA PRO A 55 -10.65 5.86 -6.76
C PRO A 55 -10.16 6.76 -5.61
N ILE A 56 -10.40 6.35 -4.37
CA ILE A 56 -10.09 7.15 -3.16
C ILE A 56 -8.92 6.51 -2.41
N LEU A 57 -7.88 7.30 -2.17
CA LEU A 57 -6.70 6.91 -1.38
C LEU A 57 -6.61 7.65 -0.03
N SER A 58 -7.26 8.80 0.11
CA SER A 58 -7.06 9.74 1.24
C SER A 58 -7.26 9.10 2.61
N LYS A 59 -8.29 8.26 2.78
CA LYS A 59 -8.53 7.54 4.04
C LYS A 59 -7.41 6.55 4.37
N ALA A 60 -6.94 5.79 3.39
CA ALA A 60 -5.84 4.84 3.57
C ALA A 60 -4.52 5.56 3.87
N VAL A 61 -4.24 6.66 3.16
CA VAL A 61 -3.09 7.53 3.45
C VAL A 61 -3.14 8.01 4.88
N LYS A 62 -4.29 8.54 5.36
CA LYS A 62 -4.43 8.97 6.77
C LYS A 62 -4.10 7.84 7.75
N VAL A 63 -4.65 6.65 7.55
CA VAL A 63 -4.39 5.49 8.44
C VAL A 63 -2.91 5.12 8.45
N VAL A 64 -2.24 5.14 7.30
CA VAL A 64 -0.81 4.82 7.20
C VAL A 64 0.04 5.95 7.79
N SER A 65 -0.32 7.22 7.56
CA SER A 65 0.36 8.38 8.16
C SER A 65 0.30 8.33 9.68
N ASP A 66 -0.87 8.01 10.25
CA ASP A 66 -1.06 7.88 11.69
C ASP A 66 -0.22 6.71 12.29
N MET A 67 0.10 5.68 11.48
CA MET A 67 0.79 4.47 11.93
C MET A 67 2.31 4.50 11.70
N LEU A 68 2.77 5.00 10.56
CA LEU A 68 4.16 4.92 10.08
C LEU A 68 4.78 6.29 9.77
N GLY A 69 4.01 7.37 9.88
CA GLY A 69 4.42 8.72 9.53
C GLY A 69 3.98 9.14 8.13
N GLU A 70 3.72 10.45 7.98
CA GLU A 70 3.21 11.04 6.74
C GLU A 70 4.15 10.82 5.54
N GLU A 71 5.46 10.99 5.74
CA GLU A 71 6.45 10.80 4.68
C GLU A 71 6.36 9.39 4.07
N VAL A 72 6.24 8.37 4.92
CA VAL A 72 6.13 6.96 4.49
C VAL A 72 4.83 6.75 3.71
N ALA A 73 3.71 7.27 4.18
CA ALA A 73 2.44 7.15 3.49
C ALA A 73 2.47 7.83 2.11
N MET A 74 3.05 9.03 2.03
CA MET A 74 3.17 9.79 0.78
C MET A 74 4.08 9.10 -0.23
N LYS A 75 5.18 8.47 0.22
CA LYS A 75 6.03 7.64 -0.65
C LYS A 75 5.24 6.52 -1.32
N MET A 76 4.38 5.83 -0.56
CA MET A 76 3.58 4.71 -1.08
C MET A 76 2.53 5.10 -2.14
N VAL A 77 2.12 6.37 -2.22
CA VAL A 77 1.08 6.84 -3.17
C VAL A 77 1.58 7.83 -4.22
N LEU A 78 2.75 8.43 -4.05
CA LEU A 78 3.35 9.36 -5.01
C LEU A 78 4.70 8.87 -5.53
N GLU A 79 5.69 8.72 -4.65
CA GLU A 79 7.08 8.48 -5.05
C GLU A 79 7.29 7.08 -5.64
N HIS A 80 6.82 6.04 -4.94
CA HIS A 80 6.94 4.67 -5.39
C HIS A 80 6.20 4.40 -6.72
N PRO A 81 4.93 4.84 -6.91
CA PRO A 81 4.30 4.79 -8.24
C PRO A 81 5.07 5.54 -9.32
N ARG A 82 5.62 6.72 -9.01
CA ARG A 82 6.40 7.50 -9.98
C ARG A 82 7.65 6.75 -10.43
N ILE A 83 8.42 6.15 -9.50
CA ILE A 83 9.59 5.31 -9.82
C ILE A 83 9.20 4.19 -10.80
N ILE A 84 8.07 3.52 -10.56
CA ILE A 84 7.57 2.45 -11.42
C ILE A 84 7.20 2.99 -12.81
N LEU A 85 6.47 4.11 -12.87
CA LEU A 85 6.03 4.73 -14.13
C LEU A 85 7.18 5.26 -14.96
N GLU A 86 8.23 5.77 -14.31
CA GLU A 86 9.45 6.28 -14.97
C GLU A 86 10.43 5.15 -15.35
N GLY A 87 10.15 3.89 -14.96
CA GLY A 87 11.05 2.76 -15.21
C GLY A 87 12.38 2.86 -14.45
N LEU A 88 12.40 3.58 -13.33
CA LEU A 88 13.59 3.76 -12.51
C LEU A 88 13.83 2.54 -11.59
N PRO A 89 15.09 2.30 -11.16
CA PRO A 89 15.39 1.25 -10.19
C PRO A 89 14.59 1.41 -8.89
N PHE A 90 13.78 0.40 -8.55
CA PHE A 90 13.05 0.35 -7.29
C PHE A 90 13.88 -0.37 -6.23
N HIS A 91 14.38 0.36 -5.24
CA HIS A 91 15.20 -0.20 -4.18
C HIS A 91 14.36 -0.61 -2.98
N ILE A 92 14.31 -1.92 -2.70
CA ILE A 92 13.71 -2.48 -1.48
C ILE A 92 14.83 -2.74 -0.48
N TYR A 93 14.73 -2.11 0.69
CA TYR A 93 15.64 -2.30 1.81
C TYR A 93 14.93 -3.14 2.88
N TYR A 94 15.63 -4.13 3.42
CA TYR A 94 15.13 -5.10 4.40
C TYR A 94 15.83 -4.92 5.73
#